data_AF-A0A919D455-F1
#
_entry.id   AF-A0A919D455-F1
#
_cell.length_a   1.000
_cell.length_b   1.000
_cell.length_c   1.000
_cell.angle_alpha   90.00
_cell.angle_beta   90.00
_cell.angle_gamma   90.00
#
_symmetry.space_group_name_H-M   'P 1'
#
loop_
_entity.id
_entity.type
_entity.pdbx_description
1 polymer ?
#
loop_
_entity_poly.entity_id
_entity_poly.type
_entity_poly.pdbx_seq_one_letter_code
_entity_poly.pdbx_strand_id
1 'polypeptide(L)' 'MHDRSGLPREFDRLHNGHEGSHHFLADDFVTAVNTGSLPSVNAWTAARYTLPGIIAHESARQGGVRLRIPDFGDAPQG' A
#
# COMPACT_ATOMS: atom_id res chain seq x y z
N MET A 1 18.70 5.78 0.90
CA MET A 1 18.76 4.33 1.20
C MET A 1 18.13 4.09 2.56
N HIS A 2 17.21 3.13 2.66
CA HIS A 2 16.60 2.72 3.93
C HIS A 2 17.57 1.88 4.76
N ASP A 3 17.55 2.02 6.09
CA ASP A 3 18.27 1.14 7.00
C ASP A 3 17.64 -0.26 6.98
N ARG A 4 18.43 -1.27 6.62
CA ARG A 4 17.99 -2.67 6.45
C ARG A 4 18.26 -3.53 7.68
N SER A 5 18.84 -2.97 8.74
CA SER A 5 19.18 -3.70 9.96
C SER A 5 17.98 -4.36 10.65
N GLY A 6 16.77 -3.81 10.46
CA GLY A 6 15.52 -4.33 11.00
C GLY A 6 14.82 -5.41 10.16
N LEU A 7 15.32 -5.74 8.97
CA LEU A 7 14.69 -6.75 8.11
C LEU A 7 15.13 -8.18 8.48
N PRO A 8 14.27 -9.19 8.29
CA PRO A 8 14.64 -10.60 8.40
C PRO A 8 15.82 -10.98 7.51
N ARG A 9 16.68 -11.89 7.99
CA ARG A 9 17.91 -12.32 7.29
C ARG A 9 17.64 -13.00 5.95
N GLU A 10 16.44 -13.53 5.77
CA GLU A 10 15.93 -14.10 4.53
C GLU A 10 16.00 -13.10 3.37
N PHE A 11 15.94 -11.79 3.66
CA PHE A 11 16.05 -10.72 2.67
C PHE A 11 17.47 -10.30 2.30
N ASP A 12 18.51 -10.82 2.97
CA ASP A 12 19.92 -10.43 2.76
C ASP A 12 20.39 -10.69 1.33
N ARG A 13 19.88 -11.76 0.70
CA ARG A 13 20.29 -12.21 -0.64
C ARG A 13 19.28 -11.92 -1.74
N LEU A 14 18.17 -11.25 -1.39
CA LEU A 14 17.11 -10.95 -2.35
C LEU A 14 17.32 -9.58 -2.98
N HIS A 15 17.05 -9.50 -4.29
CA HIS A 15 17.02 -8.24 -5.01
C HIS A 15 15.86 -7.39 -4.49
N ASN A 16 16.14 -6.11 -4.24
CA ASN A 16 15.16 -5.17 -3.74
C ASN A 16 15.03 -4.04 -4.76
N GLY A 17 13.89 -3.99 -5.47
CA GLY A 17 13.59 -2.92 -6.42
C GLY A 17 13.08 -1.65 -5.73
N HIS A 18 12.88 -0.56 -6.47
CA HIS A 18 12.24 0.67 -6.00
C HIS A 18 12.79 1.20 -4.66
N GLU A 19 14.09 1.54 -4.64
CA GLU A 19 14.78 2.14 -3.47
C GLU A 19 14.72 1.30 -2.17
N GLY A 20 14.43 0.02 -2.32
CA GLY A 20 14.47 -0.94 -1.23
C GLY A 20 13.14 -1.15 -0.50
N SER A 21 12.04 -0.57 -0.97
CA SER A 21 10.75 -0.55 -0.25
C SER A 21 10.04 -1.91 -0.19
N HIS A 22 10.25 -2.79 -1.18
CA HIS A 22 9.50 -4.04 -1.29
C HIS A 22 9.71 -4.97 -0.10
N HIS A 23 10.95 -5.08 0.40
CA HIS A 23 11.24 -5.93 1.56
C HIS A 23 10.54 -5.41 2.83
N PHE A 24 10.49 -4.10 3.03
CA PHE A 24 9.81 -3.52 4.19
C PHE A 24 8.29 -3.69 4.12
N LEU A 25 7.69 -3.54 2.93
CA LEU A 25 6.26 -3.76 2.77
C LEU A 25 5.86 -5.23 2.99
N ALA A 26 6.71 -6.17 2.55
CA ALA A 26 6.49 -7.59 2.79
C ALA A 26 6.63 -7.95 4.28
N ASP A 27 7.68 -7.44 4.93
CA ASP A 27 7.90 -7.65 6.36
C ASP A 27 6.79 -7.05 7.23
N ASP A 28 6.38 -5.80 6.95
CA ASP A 28 5.27 -5.12 7.63
C ASP A 28 3.95 -5.89 7.51
N PHE A 29 3.62 -6.36 6.30
CA PHE A 29 2.42 -7.15 6.08
C PHE A 29 2.42 -8.46 6.88
N VAL A 30 3.51 -9.23 6.81
CA VAL A 30 3.61 -10.52 7.53
C VAL A 30 3.62 -10.31 9.05
N THR A 31 4.33 -9.27 9.52
CA THR A 31 4.33 -8.90 10.94
C THR A 31 2.92 -8.56 11.42
N ALA A 32 2.20 -7.70 10.70
CA ALA A 32 0.83 -7.31 11.03
C ALA A 32 -0.13 -8.52 11.10
N VAL A 33 0.00 -9.48 10.19
CA VAL A 33 -0.77 -10.73 10.23
C VAL A 33 -0.48 -11.52 11.51
N ASN A 34 0.80 -11.65 11.89
CA ASN A 34 1.18 -12.42 13.07
C ASN A 34 0.79 -11.74 14.39
N THR A 35 0.78 -10.41 14.44
CA THR A 35 0.45 -9.63 15.64
C THR A 35 -1.03 -9.27 15.75
N GLY A 36 -1.82 -9.49 14.69
CA GLY A 36 -3.21 -9.07 14.63
C GLY A 36 -3.39 -7.54 14.54
N SER A 37 -2.35 -6.81 14.12
CA SER A 37 -2.42 -5.36 13.91
C SER A 37 -2.72 -5.03 12.43
N LEU A 38 -2.96 -3.75 12.14
CA LEU A 38 -3.08 -3.28 10.76
C LEU A 38 -1.68 -2.99 10.18
N PRO A 39 -1.39 -3.42 8.93
CA PRO A 39 -0.17 -3.00 8.24
C PRO A 39 -0.27 -1.52 7.84
N SER A 40 0.87 -0.91 7.53
CA SER A 40 0.97 0.47 7.05
C SER A 40 0.11 0.71 5.79
N VAL A 41 0.08 -0.26 4.88
CA VAL A 41 -0.80 -0.30 3.71
C VAL A 41 -1.95 -1.28 3.97
N ASN A 42 -2.89 -0.91 4.84
CA ASN A 42 -4.14 -1.62 5.05
C ASN A 42 -5.18 -1.35 3.93
N ALA A 43 -6.35 -1.99 4.01
CA ALA A 43 -7.39 -1.91 2.97
C ALA A 43 -7.90 -0.48 2.71
N TRP A 44 -8.01 0.37 3.72
CA TRP A 44 -8.44 1.77 3.56
C TRP A 44 -7.35 2.59 2.88
N THR A 45 -6.09 2.42 3.29
CA THR A 45 -4.95 3.07 2.64
C THR A 45 -4.82 2.63 1.18
N ALA A 46 -4.96 1.33 0.90
CA ALA A 46 -4.93 0.78 -0.45
C ALA A 46 -6.06 1.34 -1.33
N ALA A 47 -7.27 1.49 -0.78
CA ALA A 47 -8.39 2.11 -1.49
C ALA A 47 -8.08 3.57 -1.88
N ARG A 48 -7.45 4.35 -0.99
CA ARG A 48 -7.06 5.75 -1.29
C ARG A 48 -6.05 5.86 -2.44
N TYR A 49 -5.17 4.87 -2.61
CA TYR A 49 -4.25 4.82 -3.76
C TYR A 49 -4.94 4.36 -5.04
N THR A 50 -5.88 3.43 -4.93
CA THR A 50 -6.43 2.71 -6.09
C THR A 50 -7.65 3.41 -6.71
N LEU A 51 -8.57 3.92 -5.88
CA LEU A 51 -9.81 4.55 -6.35
C LEU A 51 -9.58 5.71 -7.33
N PRO A 52 -8.61 6.63 -7.13
CA PRO A 52 -8.36 7.69 -8.09
C PRO A 52 -8.07 7.16 -9.49
N GLY A 53 -7.34 6.04 -9.61
CA GLY A 53 -7.04 5.41 -10.90
C GLY A 53 -8.28 4.83 -11.58
N ILE A 54 -9.16 4.17 -10.82
CA ILE A 54 -10.42 3.62 -11.32
C ILE A 54 -11.33 4.75 -11.83
N ILE A 55 -11.49 5.80 -11.03
CA ILE A 55 -12.33 6.97 -11.39
C ILE A 55 -11.72 7.76 -12.55
N ALA A 56 -10.40 7.85 -12.64
CA ALA A 56 -9.73 8.47 -13.79
C ALA A 56 -9.97 7.68 -15.08
N HIS A 57 -9.96 6.35 -15.02
CA HIS A 57 -10.32 5.51 -16.17
C HIS A 57 -11.77 5.73 -16.60
N GLU A 58 -12.71 5.79 -15.67
CA GLU A 58 -14.11 6.10 -15.95
C GLU A 58 -14.28 7.51 -16.56
N SER A 59 -13.61 8.51 -15.98
CA SER A 59 -13.58 9.89 -16.49
C SER A 59 -13.11 9.94 -17.94
N ALA A 60 -12.02 9.24 -18.28
CA ALA A 60 -11.51 9.17 -19.64
C ALA A 60 -12.53 8.59 -20.62
N ARG A 61 -13.29 7.57 -20.22
CA ARG A 61 -14.38 6.97 -21.03
C ARG A 61 -15.56 7.92 -21.24
N GLN A 62 -15.71 8.93 -20.40
CA GLN A 62 -16.74 9.96 -20.46
C GLN A 62 -16.21 11.29 -21.03
N GLY A 63 -15.11 11.27 -21.79
CA GLY A 63 -14.55 12.49 -22.40
C GLY A 63 -13.83 13.42 -21.42
N GLY A 64 -13.33 12.88 -20.30
CA GLY A 64 -12.53 13.63 -19.33
C GLY A 64 -13.36 14.49 -18.36
N VAL A 65 -14.63 14.14 -18.14
CA VAL A 65 -15.47 14.85 -17.16
C VAL A 65 -14.93 14.66 -15.74
N ARG A 66 -15.14 15.64 -14.87
CA ARG A 66 -14.77 15.52 -13.46
C ARG A 66 -15.74 14.59 -12.76
N LEU A 67 -15.21 13.51 -12.18
CA LEU A 67 -15.96 12.55 -11.38
C LEU A 67 -15.51 12.61 -9.92
N ARG A 68 -16.43 12.33 -9.00
CA ARG A 68 -16.14 12.29 -7.57
C ARG A 68 -15.42 10.98 -7.24
N ILE A 69 -14.33 11.09 -6.49
CA ILE A 69 -13.66 9.92 -5.90
C ILE A 69 -14.38 9.59 -4.59
N PRO A 70 -14.89 8.36 -4.41
CA PRO A 70 -15.48 7.93 -3.14
C PRO A 70 -14.46 7.97 -2.01
N ASP A 71 -14.90 8.41 -0.83
CA ASP A 71 -14.11 8.35 0.40
C ASP A 71 -14.74 7.31 1.33
N PHE A 72 -13.95 6.32 1.74
CA PHE A 72 -14.36 5.26 2.66
C PHE A 72 -14.01 5.55 4.12
N GLY A 73 -13.52 6.76 4.43
CA GLY A 73 -13.15 7.17 5.76
C GLY A 73 -11.84 6.53 6.22
N ASP A 74 -11.68 6.44 7.54
CA ASP A 74 -10.48 5.93 8.18
C ASP A 74 -10.62 4.44 8.51
N ALA A 75 -9.47 3.76 8.59
CA ALA A 75 -9.43 2.37 9.05
C ALA A 75 -9.90 2.26 10.51
N PRO A 76 -10.47 1.11 10.92
CA PRO A 76 -10.78 0.87 12.32
C PRO A 76 -9.51 0.98 13.17
N GLN A 77 -9.68 1.46 14.40
CA GLN A 77 -8.60 1.44 15.39
C GLN A 77 -8.45 -0.02 15.85
N GLY A 78 -7.32 -0.64 15.49
CA GLY A 78 -6.90 -1.94 15.98
C GLY A 78 -6.16 -1.82 17.30
#